data_AF-A0A3Q9GFK5-F1
#
_entry.id   AF-A0A3Q9GFK5-F1
#
_cell.length_a   1.000
_cell.length_b   1.000
_cell.length_c   1.000
_cell.angle_alpha   90.00
_cell.angle_beta   90.00
_cell.angle_gamma   90.00
#
_symmetry.space_group_name_H-M   'P 1'
#
loop_
_entity.id
_entity.type
_entity.pdbx_description
1 polymer ?
#
loop_
_entity_poly.entity_id
_entity_poly.type
_entity_poly.pdbx_seq_one_letter_code
_entity_poly.pdbx_strand_id
1 'polypeptide(L)'
;MANDDKTTNHRQFLTKVGVGSVAVGIGTIGLAGCQQGHESKSDRQTEHTLKPNSPPNPKQAGEQNTNVKHCLADNQYDFYGKHQAGIITPAQRSIYFLVLDLHTDKLDDIKEVFKQWTQYAARLTKGDNIAPYGSNPHVPPVDTGEADSLGAYGLTLTFGISPSFLQKLNLTDKKPPEFSDLPKFPRDQIRPEYSGGDICIQACSDDPQVSFHAVRQLVRQARSSVSMRWSQSGF
;
A
#
# COMPACT_ATOMS: atom_id res chain seq x y z
N MET A 1 34.96 -50.69 -22.08
CA MET A 1 35.55 -49.51 -22.74
C MET A 1 34.81 -48.29 -22.19
N ALA A 2 35.15 -47.80 -20.99
CA ALA A 2 36.31 -46.94 -20.66
C ALA A 2 36.15 -45.51 -21.22
N ASN A 3 35.61 -44.60 -20.38
CA ASN A 3 36.27 -43.39 -19.83
C ASN A 3 35.20 -42.32 -19.48
N ASP A 4 35.04 -41.95 -18.21
CA ASP A 4 35.85 -41.02 -17.38
C ASP A 4 35.51 -39.56 -17.71
N ASP A 5 34.58 -38.94 -16.97
CA ASP A 5 34.79 -38.08 -15.79
C ASP A 5 35.28 -36.66 -16.14
N LYS A 6 34.49 -35.65 -15.72
CA LYS A 6 34.97 -34.54 -14.88
C LYS A 6 33.89 -33.51 -14.58
N THR A 7 33.52 -33.52 -13.31
CA THR A 7 32.91 -32.42 -12.56
C THR A 7 33.70 -31.12 -12.73
N THR A 8 33.01 -30.01 -13.02
CA THR A 8 33.66 -28.67 -13.05
C THR A 8 33.04 -27.78 -12.00
N ASN A 9 33.95 -27.25 -11.19
CA ASN A 9 33.77 -26.65 -9.88
C ASN A 9 33.45 -25.15 -10.01
N HIS A 10 32.46 -24.69 -9.26
CA HIS A 10 32.03 -23.30 -9.13
C HIS A 10 33.06 -22.49 -8.32
N ARG A 11 34.14 -22.03 -8.94
CA ARG A 11 35.02 -20.97 -8.38
C ARG A 11 36.13 -20.65 -9.38
N GLN A 12 35.90 -19.65 -10.24
CA GLN A 12 36.93 -18.84 -10.90
C GLN A 12 36.26 -17.88 -11.89
N PHE A 13 35.78 -16.73 -11.39
CA PHE A 13 35.61 -15.58 -12.28
C PHE A 13 35.73 -14.26 -11.52
N LEU A 14 36.88 -14.03 -10.91
CA LEU A 14 37.42 -12.69 -10.66
C LEU A 14 38.95 -12.81 -10.80
N THR A 15 39.56 -12.06 -11.73
CA THR A 15 40.60 -11.03 -11.47
C THR A 15 41.32 -10.63 -12.78
N LYS A 16 41.57 -9.31 -12.90
CA LYS A 16 42.56 -8.57 -13.73
C LYS A 16 42.05 -8.13 -15.12
N VAL A 17 42.17 -6.87 -15.57
CA VAL A 17 43.18 -5.77 -15.43
C VAL A 17 42.41 -4.44 -15.66
N GLY A 18 42.73 -3.22 -15.20
CA GLY A 18 43.84 -2.59 -14.48
C GLY A 18 43.60 -1.05 -14.53
N VAL A 19 43.67 -0.36 -13.39
CA VAL A 19 44.64 0.69 -13.04
C VAL A 19 44.80 1.83 -14.06
N GLY A 20 44.23 3.00 -13.71
CA GLY A 20 44.60 4.33 -14.21
C GLY A 20 44.25 5.37 -13.14
N SER A 21 45.27 5.96 -12.53
CA SER A 21 45.20 6.87 -11.38
C SER A 21 45.22 8.35 -11.79
N VAL A 22 45.01 9.24 -10.79
CA VAL A 22 45.25 10.71 -10.71
C VAL A 22 43.98 11.56 -11.00
N ALA A 23 43.50 12.53 -10.20
CA ALA A 23 43.84 13.06 -8.88
C ALA A 23 42.71 13.98 -8.35
N VAL A 24 42.66 14.09 -7.00
CA VAL A 24 42.34 15.25 -6.13
C VAL A 24 41.14 16.17 -6.44
N GLY A 25 40.17 16.13 -5.53
CA GLY A 25 39.19 17.21 -5.29
C GLY A 25 38.48 16.99 -3.96
N ILE A 26 39.03 17.55 -2.87
CA ILE A 26 38.40 17.58 -1.55
C ILE A 26 37.23 18.56 -1.61
N GLY A 27 36.01 18.06 -1.52
CA GLY A 27 34.79 18.85 -1.38
C GLY A 27 33.89 18.23 -0.33
N THR A 28 34.10 18.61 0.93
CA THR A 28 33.23 18.26 2.06
C THR A 28 31.88 18.96 1.89
N ILE A 29 30.85 18.21 1.50
CA ILE A 29 29.46 18.71 1.55
C ILE A 29 28.98 18.59 3.00
N GLY A 30 28.79 19.75 3.61
CA GLY A 30 28.50 19.92 5.02
C GLY A 30 27.16 19.32 5.45
N LEU A 31 27.20 18.67 6.61
CA LEU A 31 26.05 18.48 7.49
C LEU A 31 25.61 19.87 7.98
N ALA A 32 24.51 20.39 7.44
CA ALA A 32 23.85 21.55 8.00
C ALA A 32 23.17 21.15 9.32
N GLY A 33 23.80 21.49 10.43
CA GLY A 33 23.20 21.42 11.75
C GLY A 33 22.15 22.52 11.92
N CYS A 34 20.96 22.16 12.40
CA CYS A 34 20.09 23.10 13.09
C CYS A 34 20.53 23.17 14.55
N GLN A 35 21.37 24.14 14.85
CA GLN A 35 21.72 24.54 16.21
C GLN A 35 20.91 25.81 16.52
N GLN A 36 19.83 25.65 17.29
CA GLN A 36 19.18 26.78 17.97
C GLN A 36 19.42 26.60 19.46
N GLY A 37 20.26 27.47 20.01
CA GLY A 37 20.43 27.61 21.44
C GLY A 37 19.17 28.20 22.05
N HIS A 38 18.69 27.58 23.12
CA HIS A 38 17.83 28.22 24.09
C HIS A 38 18.49 28.09 25.45
N GLU A 39 18.89 29.23 26.01
CA GLU A 39 19.34 29.37 27.39
C GLU A 39 18.17 29.06 28.33
N SER A 40 18.31 28.01 29.15
CA SER A 40 17.40 27.78 30.27
C SER A 40 17.91 28.50 31.51
N LYS A 41 17.32 29.66 31.81
CA LYS A 41 17.39 30.26 33.15
C LYS A 41 16.49 29.47 34.09
N SER A 42 17.10 28.96 35.15
CA SER A 42 16.45 28.42 36.33
C SER A 42 15.78 29.56 37.10
N ASP A 43 14.46 29.59 37.17
CA ASP A 43 13.74 30.31 38.22
C ASP A 43 12.82 29.37 38.99
N ARG A 44 12.90 29.52 40.31
CA ARG A 44 12.30 28.73 41.37
C ARG A 44 11.06 29.47 41.89
N GLN A 45 10.16 28.72 42.51
CA GLN A 45 8.95 29.12 43.28
C GLN A 45 7.66 29.16 42.43
N THR A 46 6.51 28.65 42.87
CA THR A 46 5.92 28.50 44.21
C THR A 46 4.93 27.32 44.24
N GLU A 47 4.74 26.73 45.43
CA GLU A 47 3.75 25.71 45.75
C GLU A 47 2.32 26.15 45.37
N HIS A 48 1.58 25.26 44.69
CA HIS A 48 0.14 25.39 44.55
C HIS A 48 -0.54 24.14 45.13
N THR A 49 -1.36 24.38 46.14
CA THR A 49 -2.09 23.42 46.97
C THR A 49 -2.93 22.45 46.13
N LEU A 50 -2.71 21.14 46.31
CA LEU A 50 -3.53 20.09 45.70
C LEU A 50 -4.92 20.06 46.35
N LYS A 51 -5.96 20.43 45.60
CA LYS A 51 -7.34 20.03 45.89
C LYS A 51 -7.59 18.68 45.23
N PRO A 52 -8.37 17.77 45.85
CA PRO A 52 -8.67 16.46 45.26
C PRO A 52 -9.65 16.65 44.11
N ASN A 53 -9.16 16.49 42.87
CA ASN A 53 -10.02 16.51 41.69
C ASN A 53 -10.86 15.23 41.65
N SER A 54 -12.17 15.41 41.54
CA SER A 54 -13.16 14.37 41.24
C SER A 54 -12.79 13.59 39.97
N PRO A 55 -13.20 12.31 39.84
CA PRO A 55 -12.82 11.50 38.68
C PRO A 55 -13.34 12.14 37.37
N PRO A 56 -12.56 12.08 36.29
CA PRO A 56 -12.93 12.72 35.03
C PRO A 56 -14.19 12.09 34.43
N ASN A 57 -15.09 12.96 33.96
CA ASN A 57 -16.31 12.61 33.25
C ASN A 57 -15.95 11.94 31.89
N PRO A 58 -16.50 10.77 31.53
CA PRO A 58 -16.11 10.02 30.31
C PRO A 58 -16.40 10.73 28.97
N LYS A 59 -16.98 11.93 28.98
CA LYS A 59 -17.43 12.65 27.78
C LYS A 59 -16.42 13.64 27.20
N GLN A 60 -15.20 13.72 27.73
CA GLN A 60 -14.15 14.66 27.27
C GLN A 60 -12.80 13.98 27.01
N ALA A 61 -12.81 12.77 26.44
CA ALA A 61 -11.58 12.04 26.11
C ALA A 61 -10.87 12.53 24.82
N GLY A 62 -11.40 13.55 24.13
CA GLY A 62 -10.93 13.96 22.80
C GLY A 62 -10.27 15.34 22.70
N GLU A 63 -10.16 16.11 23.78
CA GLU A 63 -9.85 17.55 23.68
C GLU A 63 -8.40 17.96 24.02
N GLN A 64 -7.46 17.00 24.11
CA GLN A 64 -6.05 17.33 24.38
C GLN A 64 -5.05 16.54 23.52
N ASN A 65 -4.86 16.95 22.26
CA ASN A 65 -3.54 17.16 21.60
C ASN A 65 -3.73 17.52 20.12
N THR A 66 -4.11 18.75 19.82
CA THR A 66 -4.12 19.24 18.43
C THR A 66 -2.72 19.72 18.04
N ASN A 67 -2.21 19.15 16.95
CA ASN A 67 -1.15 19.69 16.07
C ASN A 67 0.25 19.04 16.14
N VAL A 68 0.34 17.72 16.20
CA VAL A 68 1.50 17.01 15.63
C VAL A 68 1.02 16.30 14.37
N LYS A 69 1.06 17.00 13.23
CA LYS A 69 0.78 16.38 11.94
C LYS A 69 1.91 15.41 11.62
N HIS A 70 1.60 14.12 11.46
CA HIS A 70 2.60 13.13 11.08
C HIS A 70 3.21 13.53 9.72
N CYS A 71 4.54 13.54 9.60
CA CYS A 71 5.22 14.09 8.42
C CYS A 71 4.88 13.38 7.10
N LEU A 72 4.39 12.14 7.18
CA LEU A 72 3.96 11.36 6.02
C LEU A 72 2.46 11.48 5.72
N ALA A 73 1.66 12.10 6.58
CA ALA A 73 0.20 12.09 6.45
C ALA A 73 -0.26 12.68 5.11
N ASP A 74 0.39 13.76 4.65
CA ASP A 74 0.05 14.43 3.40
C ASP A 74 0.76 13.87 2.17
N ASN A 75 1.61 12.85 2.32
CA ASN A 75 2.30 12.27 1.18
C ASN A 75 1.26 11.72 0.19
N GLN A 76 1.40 12.05 -1.09
CA GLN A 76 0.43 11.68 -2.12
C GLN A 76 1.18 11.30 -3.39
N TYR A 77 0.62 10.34 -4.12
CA TYR A 77 1.06 9.97 -5.46
C TYR A 77 -0.10 10.17 -6.43
N ASP A 78 0.21 10.64 -7.64
CA ASP A 78 -0.79 10.80 -8.68
C ASP A 78 -1.39 9.43 -9.05
N PHE A 79 -2.71 9.33 -8.93
CA PHE A 79 -3.45 8.14 -9.34
C PHE A 79 -3.51 8.00 -10.87
N TYR A 80 -3.66 9.12 -11.56
CA TYR A 80 -3.73 9.15 -13.02
C TYR A 80 -2.34 9.27 -13.63
N GLY A 81 -2.08 8.51 -14.67
CA GLY A 81 -0.83 8.54 -15.42
C GLY A 81 -0.83 7.52 -16.55
N LYS A 82 0.28 7.46 -17.31
CA LYS A 82 0.48 6.43 -18.34
C LYS A 82 0.56 5.02 -17.73
N HIS A 83 1.13 4.92 -16.52
CA HIS A 83 1.28 3.68 -15.76
C HIS A 83 0.68 3.89 -14.37
N GLN A 84 0.11 2.83 -13.79
CA GLN A 84 -0.41 2.86 -12.43
C GLN A 84 0.73 3.13 -11.42
N ALA A 85 0.43 3.92 -10.39
CA ALA A 85 1.30 4.06 -9.23
C ALA A 85 1.42 2.72 -8.47
N GLY A 86 2.41 2.60 -7.57
CA GLY A 86 2.69 1.38 -6.81
C GLY A 86 3.58 0.35 -7.53
N ILE A 87 4.08 0.68 -8.73
CA ILE A 87 5.04 -0.15 -9.49
C ILE A 87 6.46 0.42 -9.38
N ILE A 88 6.67 1.63 -9.90
CA ILE A 88 7.96 2.35 -9.81
C ILE A 88 7.99 3.36 -8.67
N THR A 89 6.85 3.55 -8.00
CA THR A 89 6.73 4.38 -6.81
C THR A 89 7.66 3.85 -5.72
N PRO A 90 8.36 4.71 -4.96
CA PRO A 90 9.16 4.26 -3.82
C PRO A 90 8.31 3.39 -2.87
N ALA A 91 8.88 2.25 -2.47
CA ALA A 91 8.17 1.30 -1.61
C ALA A 91 7.77 1.94 -0.27
N GLN A 92 6.47 1.87 0.04
CA GLN A 92 5.90 2.36 1.29
C GLN A 92 6.06 1.33 2.41
N ARG A 93 5.83 1.76 3.66
CA ARG A 93 6.02 0.92 4.85
C ARG A 93 5.04 -0.25 4.99
N SER A 94 3.87 -0.19 4.37
CA SER A 94 2.87 -1.24 4.52
C SER A 94 2.20 -1.60 3.20
N ILE A 95 1.76 -2.85 3.10
CA ILE A 95 0.98 -3.38 1.99
C ILE A 95 -0.21 -4.17 2.52
N TYR A 96 -1.35 -4.00 1.87
CA TYR A 96 -2.48 -4.92 1.93
C TYR A 96 -2.77 -5.42 0.52
N PHE A 97 -2.41 -6.68 0.27
CA PHE A 97 -2.61 -7.34 -1.02
C PHE A 97 -3.85 -8.21 -0.95
N LEU A 98 -4.78 -8.00 -1.88
CA LEU A 98 -6.04 -8.73 -1.95
C LEU A 98 -6.19 -9.39 -3.32
N VAL A 99 -6.67 -10.64 -3.31
CA VAL A 99 -7.07 -11.35 -4.50
C VAL A 99 -8.55 -11.68 -4.46
N LEU A 100 -9.22 -11.46 -5.59
CA LEU A 100 -10.65 -11.55 -5.76
C LEU A 100 -11.02 -12.58 -6.83
N ASP A 101 -12.13 -13.29 -6.61
CA ASP A 101 -12.80 -14.12 -7.62
C ASP A 101 -14.06 -13.41 -8.13
N LEU A 102 -14.29 -13.45 -9.45
CA LEU A 102 -15.51 -13.00 -10.10
C LEU A 102 -16.65 -14.00 -9.88
N HIS A 103 -17.85 -13.46 -9.64
CA HIS A 103 -19.11 -14.20 -9.57
C HIS A 103 -20.07 -13.90 -10.73
N THR A 104 -19.75 -12.90 -11.55
CA THR A 104 -20.51 -12.55 -12.76
C THR A 104 -19.63 -12.80 -13.99
N ASP A 105 -20.25 -13.29 -15.05
CA ASP A 105 -19.67 -13.43 -16.40
C ASP A 105 -20.08 -12.27 -17.33
N LYS A 106 -20.91 -11.34 -16.82
CA LYS A 106 -21.40 -10.20 -17.58
C LYS A 106 -20.35 -9.10 -17.62
N LEU A 107 -19.87 -8.84 -18.83
CA LEU A 107 -18.87 -7.82 -19.09
C LEU A 107 -19.30 -6.42 -18.61
N ASP A 108 -20.59 -6.07 -18.74
CA ASP A 108 -21.09 -4.74 -18.39
C ASP A 108 -21.10 -4.49 -16.88
N ASP A 109 -21.38 -5.51 -16.07
CA ASP A 109 -21.30 -5.42 -14.60
C ASP A 109 -19.86 -5.10 -14.16
N ILE A 110 -18.87 -5.77 -14.78
CA ILE A 110 -17.45 -5.56 -14.46
C ILE A 110 -16.94 -4.20 -14.93
N LYS A 111 -17.39 -3.73 -16.11
CA LYS A 111 -17.09 -2.37 -16.57
C LYS A 111 -17.58 -1.33 -15.56
N GLU A 112 -18.78 -1.51 -15.02
CA GLU A 112 -19.34 -0.59 -14.03
C GLU A 112 -18.55 -0.62 -12.72
N VAL A 113 -18.19 -1.82 -12.24
CA VAL A 113 -17.30 -1.97 -11.07
C VAL A 113 -15.98 -1.22 -11.28
N PHE A 114 -15.32 -1.39 -12.43
CA PHE A 114 -14.05 -0.72 -12.70
C PHE A 114 -14.19 0.80 -12.82
N LYS A 115 -15.28 1.32 -13.37
CA LYS A 115 -15.55 2.77 -13.39
C LYS A 115 -15.71 3.32 -11.97
N GLN A 116 -16.48 2.64 -11.13
CA GLN A 116 -16.69 3.04 -9.73
C GLN A 116 -15.38 2.97 -8.94
N TRP A 117 -14.64 1.87 -9.05
CA TRP A 117 -13.32 1.73 -8.43
C TRP A 117 -12.34 2.81 -8.88
N THR A 118 -12.35 3.20 -10.15
CA THR A 118 -11.52 4.29 -10.67
C THR A 118 -11.86 5.62 -9.97
N GLN A 119 -13.15 5.93 -9.82
CA GLN A 119 -13.60 7.14 -9.14
C GLN A 119 -13.24 7.13 -7.65
N TYR A 120 -13.44 6.01 -6.97
CA TYR A 120 -13.14 5.87 -5.55
C TYR A 120 -11.64 5.87 -5.28
N ALA A 121 -10.85 5.13 -6.06
CA ALA A 121 -9.40 5.10 -5.92
C ALA A 121 -8.76 6.48 -6.11
N ALA A 122 -9.25 7.27 -7.06
CA ALA A 122 -8.78 8.64 -7.28
C ALA A 122 -9.05 9.58 -6.09
N ARG A 123 -10.06 9.28 -5.26
CA ARG A 123 -10.38 10.02 -4.03
C ARG A 123 -9.57 9.49 -2.85
N LEU A 124 -9.55 8.19 -2.65
CA LEU A 124 -8.83 7.52 -1.58
C LEU A 124 -7.33 7.86 -1.59
N THR A 125 -6.70 7.86 -2.78
CA THR A 125 -5.29 8.23 -2.95
C THR A 125 -4.96 9.68 -2.60
N LYS A 126 -5.98 10.55 -2.47
CA LYS A 126 -5.86 11.93 -1.98
C LYS A 126 -6.18 12.06 -0.49
N GLY A 127 -6.50 10.95 0.19
CA GLY A 127 -6.96 10.96 1.58
C GLY A 127 -8.43 11.34 1.74
N ASP A 128 -9.20 11.36 0.64
CA ASP A 128 -10.64 11.65 0.69
C ASP A 128 -11.46 10.36 0.85
N ASN A 129 -12.59 10.46 1.57
CA ASN A 129 -13.62 9.41 1.56
C ASN A 129 -14.18 9.17 0.15
N ILE A 130 -14.65 7.94 -0.11
CA ILE A 130 -15.11 7.54 -1.45
C ILE A 130 -16.28 8.39 -1.95
N ALA A 131 -17.08 8.93 -1.02
CA ALA A 131 -18.13 9.91 -1.26
C ALA A 131 -18.37 10.69 0.05
N PRO A 132 -18.93 11.91 -0.01
CA PRO A 132 -19.35 12.65 1.18
C PRO A 132 -20.40 11.89 2.00
N TYR A 133 -20.33 12.00 3.32
CA TYR A 133 -21.34 11.41 4.20
C TYR A 133 -22.74 11.97 3.94
N GLY A 134 -23.74 11.09 3.94
CA GLY A 134 -25.14 11.47 3.93
C GLY A 134 -25.59 12.00 5.29
N SER A 135 -26.66 12.79 5.30
CA SER A 135 -27.25 13.35 6.52
C SER A 135 -28.31 12.45 7.17
N ASN A 136 -28.75 11.38 6.49
CA ASN A 136 -29.81 10.49 7.00
C ASN A 136 -29.22 9.39 7.89
N PRO A 137 -29.52 9.37 9.21
CA PRO A 137 -28.96 8.38 10.13
C PRO A 137 -29.53 6.96 9.98
N HIS A 138 -30.59 6.78 9.18
CA HIS A 138 -31.25 5.48 8.98
C HIS A 138 -30.70 4.72 7.76
N VAL A 139 -29.78 5.31 7.01
CA VAL A 139 -29.13 4.67 5.86
C VAL A 139 -27.68 4.38 6.25
N PRO A 140 -27.14 3.19 5.91
CA PRO A 140 -25.73 2.91 6.13
C PRO A 140 -24.85 4.01 5.51
N PRO A 141 -23.77 4.42 6.18
CA PRO A 141 -22.89 5.44 5.65
C PRO A 141 -22.21 4.95 4.37
N VAL A 142 -21.93 5.89 3.46
CA VAL A 142 -21.30 5.57 2.17
C VAL A 142 -19.85 5.12 2.34
N ASP A 143 -19.13 5.70 3.30
CA ASP A 143 -17.80 5.32 3.72
C ASP A 143 -17.83 4.65 5.10
N THR A 144 -16.95 3.69 5.38
CA THR A 144 -16.92 3.06 6.72
C THR A 144 -16.14 3.87 7.75
N GLY A 145 -15.41 4.92 7.33
CA GLY A 145 -14.82 5.90 8.23
C GLY A 145 -13.61 5.41 9.02
N GLU A 146 -13.07 4.22 8.74
CA GLU A 146 -11.86 3.76 9.43
C GLU A 146 -10.66 4.67 9.17
N ALA A 147 -10.62 5.40 8.05
CA ALA A 147 -9.55 6.37 7.76
C ALA A 147 -9.98 7.83 7.99
N ASP A 148 -11.10 8.08 8.66
CA ASP A 148 -11.52 9.45 8.97
C ASP A 148 -10.45 10.17 9.78
N SER A 149 -10.15 11.42 9.39
CA SER A 149 -9.08 12.25 9.98
C SER A 149 -7.65 11.76 9.74
N LEU A 150 -7.45 10.70 8.94
CA LEU A 150 -6.14 10.34 8.41
C LEU A 150 -5.90 11.05 7.07
N GLY A 151 -4.63 11.30 6.75
CA GLY A 151 -4.25 11.78 5.42
C GLY A 151 -4.13 10.63 4.41
N ALA A 152 -3.55 10.92 3.25
CA ALA A 152 -3.34 9.92 2.21
C ALA A 152 -2.22 8.91 2.53
N TYR A 153 -1.23 9.29 3.36
CA TYR A 153 -0.10 8.45 3.73
C TYR A 153 0.61 7.76 2.54
N GLY A 154 0.68 8.44 1.40
CA GLY A 154 1.30 7.90 0.18
C GLY A 154 0.55 6.70 -0.39
N LEU A 155 -0.77 6.60 -0.17
CA LEU A 155 -1.58 5.50 -0.68
C LEU A 155 -1.45 5.37 -2.20
N THR A 156 -1.12 4.17 -2.65
CA THR A 156 -1.22 3.74 -4.04
C THR A 156 -2.11 2.52 -4.15
N LEU A 157 -2.96 2.49 -5.17
CA LEU A 157 -3.82 1.36 -5.49
C LEU A 157 -3.48 0.87 -6.89
N THR A 158 -2.95 -0.35 -6.98
CA THR A 158 -2.58 -0.99 -8.24
C THR A 158 -3.49 -2.19 -8.48
N PHE A 159 -4.10 -2.24 -9.66
CA PHE A 159 -5.01 -3.30 -10.08
C PHE A 159 -4.33 -4.19 -11.12
N GLY A 160 -4.45 -5.51 -10.93
CA GLY A 160 -4.04 -6.53 -11.89
C GLY A 160 -5.19 -7.49 -12.20
N ILE A 161 -5.16 -8.07 -13.41
CA ILE A 161 -6.10 -9.10 -13.85
C ILE A 161 -5.34 -10.35 -14.26
N SER A 162 -5.97 -11.51 -14.13
CA SER A 162 -5.35 -12.80 -14.42
C SER A 162 -5.85 -13.42 -15.73
N PRO A 163 -5.25 -14.53 -16.19
CA PRO A 163 -5.79 -15.30 -17.32
C PRO A 163 -7.21 -15.84 -17.06
N SER A 164 -7.53 -16.17 -15.81
CA SER A 164 -8.85 -16.65 -15.39
C SER A 164 -9.93 -15.58 -15.59
N PHE A 165 -9.62 -14.33 -15.27
CA PHE A 165 -10.51 -13.19 -15.53
C PHE A 165 -10.92 -13.08 -17.01
N LEU A 166 -9.94 -13.19 -17.91
CA LEU A 166 -10.19 -13.13 -19.35
C LEU A 166 -11.02 -14.32 -19.83
N GLN A 167 -10.78 -15.52 -19.30
CA GLN A 167 -11.57 -16.70 -19.63
C GLN A 167 -13.03 -16.55 -19.19
N LYS A 168 -13.28 -16.12 -17.95
CA LYS A 168 -14.64 -15.95 -17.40
C LYS A 168 -15.46 -14.91 -18.16
N LEU A 169 -14.82 -13.87 -18.68
CA LEU A 169 -15.49 -12.80 -19.43
C LEU A 169 -15.48 -13.00 -20.96
N ASN A 170 -15.04 -14.16 -21.44
CA ASN A 170 -14.92 -14.47 -22.88
C ASN A 170 -14.03 -13.46 -23.65
N LEU A 171 -12.92 -13.03 -23.04
CA LEU A 171 -11.92 -12.08 -23.59
C LEU A 171 -10.56 -12.76 -23.86
N THR A 172 -10.57 -14.05 -24.18
CA THR A 172 -9.34 -14.83 -24.39
C THR A 172 -8.52 -14.36 -25.58
N ASP A 173 -9.15 -13.69 -26.56
CA ASP A 173 -8.50 -13.03 -27.70
C ASP A 173 -7.61 -11.84 -27.28
N LYS A 174 -7.80 -11.29 -26.08
CA LYS A 174 -7.01 -10.19 -25.51
C LYS A 174 -5.87 -10.65 -24.62
N LYS A 175 -5.69 -11.96 -24.44
CA LYS A 175 -4.67 -12.54 -23.56
C LYS A 175 -3.26 -12.26 -24.12
N PRO A 176 -2.38 -11.57 -23.37
CA PRO A 176 -0.98 -11.41 -23.76
C PRO A 176 -0.24 -12.76 -23.76
N PRO A 177 0.81 -12.93 -24.58
CA PRO A 177 1.60 -14.16 -24.59
C PRO A 177 2.26 -14.47 -23.24
N GLU A 178 2.52 -13.44 -22.42
CA GLU A 178 3.12 -13.56 -21.09
C GLU A 178 2.19 -14.21 -20.05
N PHE A 179 0.90 -14.36 -20.35
CA PHE A 179 -0.08 -15.04 -19.48
C PHE A 179 0.01 -16.57 -19.57
N SER A 180 1.23 -17.10 -19.66
CA SER A 180 1.53 -18.53 -19.60
C SER A 180 1.63 -19.00 -18.15
N ASP A 181 1.20 -20.24 -17.87
CA ASP A 181 1.37 -20.83 -16.55
C ASP A 181 2.87 -20.96 -16.21
N LEU A 182 3.20 -20.71 -14.95
CA LEU A 182 4.56 -20.88 -14.46
C LEU A 182 4.90 -22.38 -14.38
N PRO A 183 6.14 -22.78 -14.75
CA PRO A 183 6.60 -24.14 -14.53
C PRO A 183 6.68 -24.42 -13.03
N LYS A 184 6.62 -25.69 -12.65
CA LYS A 184 6.88 -26.10 -11.27
C LYS A 184 8.35 -25.84 -10.92
N PHE A 185 8.61 -25.20 -9.79
CA PHE A 185 9.96 -25.01 -9.28
C PHE A 185 10.30 -26.04 -8.18
N PRO A 186 11.56 -26.47 -8.06
CA PRO A 186 11.97 -27.36 -6.97
C PRO A 186 11.67 -26.75 -5.60
N ARG A 187 11.07 -27.56 -4.71
CA ARG A 187 10.66 -27.19 -3.34
C ARG A 187 9.44 -26.27 -3.24
N ASP A 188 8.68 -26.08 -4.32
CA ASP A 188 7.38 -25.42 -4.25
C ASP A 188 6.44 -26.16 -3.29
N GLN A 189 5.96 -25.45 -2.28
CA GLN A 189 4.91 -25.89 -1.34
C GLN A 189 3.69 -25.00 -1.50
N ILE A 190 3.23 -24.87 -2.75
CA ILE A 190 2.14 -23.98 -3.12
C ILE A 190 0.84 -24.51 -2.51
N ARG A 191 0.22 -23.67 -1.69
CA ARG A 191 -1.09 -23.92 -1.09
C ARG A 191 -2.19 -23.46 -2.07
N PRO A 192 -3.10 -24.35 -2.53
CA PRO A 192 -4.14 -23.98 -3.49
C PRO A 192 -5.01 -22.80 -3.08
N GLU A 193 -5.24 -22.64 -1.77
CA GLU A 193 -6.01 -21.55 -1.18
C GLU A 193 -5.35 -20.16 -1.32
N TYR A 194 -4.03 -20.10 -1.52
CA TYR A 194 -3.27 -18.85 -1.72
C TYR A 194 -2.79 -18.69 -3.17
N SER A 195 -3.48 -19.36 -4.11
CA SER A 195 -3.08 -19.40 -5.52
C SER A 195 -4.24 -19.02 -6.44
N GLY A 196 -3.94 -18.46 -7.60
CA GLY A 196 -4.94 -18.09 -8.60
C GLY A 196 -5.68 -16.79 -8.25
N GLY A 197 -6.94 -16.70 -8.67
CA GLY A 197 -7.77 -15.50 -8.57
C GLY A 197 -7.95 -14.79 -9.91
N ASP A 198 -8.92 -13.88 -9.99
CA ASP A 198 -9.26 -13.13 -11.20
C ASP A 198 -8.68 -11.72 -11.20
N ILE A 199 -8.80 -11.03 -10.07
CA ILE A 199 -8.32 -9.65 -9.91
C ILE A 199 -7.43 -9.59 -8.67
N CYS A 200 -6.32 -8.87 -8.75
CA CYS A 200 -5.56 -8.47 -7.57
C CYS A 200 -5.61 -6.96 -7.36
N ILE A 201 -5.62 -6.56 -6.09
CA ILE A 201 -5.50 -5.17 -5.65
C ILE A 201 -4.30 -5.12 -4.71
N GLN A 202 -3.29 -4.34 -5.08
CA GLN A 202 -2.17 -3.99 -4.23
C GLN A 202 -2.43 -2.59 -3.66
N ALA A 203 -2.68 -2.51 -2.35
CA ALA A 203 -2.76 -1.24 -1.63
C ALA A 203 -1.50 -1.04 -0.78
N CYS A 204 -0.69 -0.05 -1.12
CA CYS A 204 0.51 0.30 -0.36
C CYS A 204 0.38 1.70 0.21
N SER A 205 0.77 1.89 1.47
CA SER A 205 0.82 3.21 2.12
C SER A 205 1.73 3.17 3.35
N ASP A 206 2.05 4.33 3.89
CA ASP A 206 2.85 4.45 5.12
C ASP A 206 2.04 4.23 6.40
N ASP A 207 0.73 3.99 6.29
CA ASP A 207 -0.17 3.65 7.38
C ASP A 207 -1.06 2.43 7.04
N PRO A 208 -0.95 1.31 7.76
CA PRO A 208 -1.68 0.09 7.42
C PRO A 208 -3.21 0.24 7.49
N GLN A 209 -3.74 1.17 8.30
CA GLN A 209 -5.17 1.45 8.40
C GLN A 209 -5.70 2.09 7.12
N VAL A 210 -4.91 2.98 6.49
CA VAL A 210 -5.24 3.58 5.19
C VAL A 210 -5.27 2.52 4.09
N SER A 211 -4.27 1.64 4.03
CA SER A 211 -4.24 0.52 3.07
C SER A 211 -5.46 -0.41 3.22
N PHE A 212 -5.78 -0.78 4.46
CA PHE A 212 -6.92 -1.66 4.75
C PHE A 212 -8.27 -1.01 4.42
N HIS A 213 -8.46 0.25 4.85
CA HIS A 213 -9.65 1.04 4.56
C HIS A 213 -9.92 1.08 3.06
N ALA A 214 -8.91 1.46 2.26
CA ALA A 214 -9.07 1.59 0.82
C ALA A 214 -9.56 0.30 0.16
N VAL A 215 -8.97 -0.84 0.50
CA VAL A 215 -9.38 -2.14 -0.07
C VAL A 215 -10.76 -2.56 0.41
N ARG A 216 -11.07 -2.39 1.70
CA ARG A 216 -12.40 -2.66 2.27
C ARG A 216 -13.49 -1.85 1.58
N GLN A 217 -13.22 -0.58 1.28
CA GLN A 217 -14.14 0.30 0.56
C GLN A 217 -14.44 -0.25 -0.85
N LEU A 218 -13.40 -0.57 -1.62
CA LEU A 218 -13.55 -1.08 -2.98
C LEU A 218 -14.34 -2.41 -3.03
N VAL A 219 -14.02 -3.35 -2.15
CA VAL A 219 -14.69 -4.65 -2.08
C VAL A 219 -16.14 -4.52 -1.65
N ARG A 220 -16.44 -3.65 -0.66
CA ARG A 220 -17.81 -3.45 -0.19
C ARG A 220 -18.74 -3.01 -1.33
N GLN A 221 -18.26 -2.11 -2.19
CA GLN A 221 -19.05 -1.57 -3.31
C GLN A 221 -19.25 -2.61 -4.42
N ALA A 222 -18.30 -3.53 -4.60
CA ALA A 222 -18.35 -4.56 -5.64
C ALA A 222 -18.89 -5.93 -5.18
N ARG A 223 -19.43 -6.03 -3.94
CA ARG A 223 -19.80 -7.31 -3.30
C ARG A 223 -20.79 -8.19 -4.07
N SER A 224 -21.54 -7.63 -5.02
CA SER A 224 -22.45 -8.39 -5.90
C SER A 224 -21.73 -9.11 -7.04
N SER A 225 -20.52 -8.65 -7.38
CA SER A 225 -19.79 -9.08 -8.58
C SER A 225 -18.51 -9.84 -8.25
N VAL A 226 -17.94 -9.65 -7.06
CA VAL A 226 -16.67 -10.26 -6.62
C VAL A 226 -16.75 -10.80 -5.19
N SER A 227 -15.89 -11.77 -4.87
CA SER A 227 -15.58 -12.16 -3.48
C SER A 227 -14.08 -12.19 -3.23
N MET A 228 -13.71 -12.08 -1.96
CA MET A 228 -12.34 -12.29 -1.52
C MET A 228 -11.97 -13.77 -1.63
N ARG A 229 -10.88 -14.04 -2.35
CA ARG A 229 -10.24 -15.34 -2.42
C ARG A 229 -9.22 -15.52 -1.30
N TRP A 230 -8.27 -14.60 -1.21
CA TRP A 230 -7.29 -14.53 -0.14
C TRP A 230 -6.71 -13.11 -0.03
N SER A 231 -6.10 -12.80 1.12
CA SER A 231 -5.42 -11.53 1.36
C SER A 231 -4.12 -11.76 2.12
N GLN A 232 -3.14 -10.89 1.92
CA GLN A 232 -1.90 -10.87 2.68
C GLN A 232 -1.53 -9.42 3.03
N SER A 233 -1.34 -9.16 4.33
CA SER A 233 -0.74 -7.92 4.82
C SER A 233 0.78 -8.04 4.94
N GLY A 234 1.51 -6.96 4.71
CA GLY A 234 2.97 -6.86 4.88
C GLY A 234 3.39 -5.51 5.45
N PHE A 235 4.60 -5.46 6.00
CA PHE A 235 5.22 -4.31 6.66
C PHE A 235 6.74 -4.30 6.43
#